data_AF-A0A0M6XTI9-F1
#
_entry.id   AF-A0A0M6XTI9-F1
#
_cell.length_a   1.000
_cell.length_b   1.000
_cell.length_c   1.000
_cell.angle_alpha   90.00
_cell.angle_beta   90.00
_cell.angle_gamma   90.00
#
_symmetry.space_group_name_H-M   'P 1'
#
loop_
_entity.id
_entity.type
_entity.pdbx_description
1 polymer ?
#
loop_
_entity_poly.entity_id
_entity_poly.type
_entity_poly.pdbx_seq_one_letter_code
_entity_poly.pdbx_strand_id
1 'polypeptide(L)'
;MAGWSERLYGLGGPLNLPASIFAGATALQFASYFIGNHSITYVRQDGVEKQVGFHWATNWSFLFMLFLPLFVIFASHLVSFWRTHGRAALLPDADRASAVEAWLRNVARSNPTFWAVLLICLGFAGGVQWIGARLLPLSAGMEDGPIDWASVALVRPDVVTVPEAVVFSGLAYFYMAVCFYVMFAGLILLYILADDYWDVAKGQDATAPVREDIARVILKGLYRCTAAGLLVAICMTVQNRYLPSDALDVWAWLFGDMLAVRWGSNPIPSDGYGFVMHYTSLLVALPTCAVMIYGIVRVAIPAGVADLSLRMAAALALIAAGYLLTGAFRGFSLLLGLAVLLCLYGLFDPTYGSNGGRAKSEGRRV
;
A
#
# COMPACT_ATOMS: atom_id res chain seq x y z
N MET A 1 -14.11 17.52 -3.46
CA MET A 1 -13.41 16.22 -3.43
C MET A 1 -13.31 15.62 -2.03
N ALA A 2 -12.95 16.41 -1.01
CA ALA A 2 -12.86 15.98 0.39
C ALA A 2 -14.10 15.20 0.88
N GLY A 3 -15.30 15.82 0.82
CA GLY A 3 -16.54 15.17 1.27
C GLY A 3 -16.99 13.98 0.42
N TRP A 4 -16.47 13.80 -0.79
CA TRP A 4 -16.72 12.57 -1.57
C TRP A 4 -15.79 11.43 -1.10
N SER A 5 -14.52 11.75 -0.89
CA SER A 5 -13.53 10.83 -0.33
C SER A 5 -13.93 10.35 1.07
N GLU A 6 -14.39 11.27 1.91
CA GLU A 6 -14.91 10.96 3.25
C GLU A 6 -16.08 9.99 3.16
N ARG A 7 -17.04 10.24 2.26
CA ARG A 7 -18.19 9.35 2.07
C ARG A 7 -17.79 7.96 1.61
N LEU A 8 -16.82 7.85 0.69
CA LEU A 8 -16.30 6.56 0.23
C LEU A 8 -15.77 5.70 1.38
N TYR A 9 -15.08 6.32 2.34
CA TYR A 9 -14.45 5.62 3.47
C TYR A 9 -15.37 5.47 4.70
N GLY A 10 -16.14 6.51 5.04
CA GLY A 10 -16.90 6.63 6.30
C GLY A 10 -18.40 6.33 6.21
N LEU A 11 -18.96 6.22 5.00
CA LEU A 11 -20.40 5.96 4.77
C LEU A 11 -20.69 4.85 3.76
N GLY A 12 -19.73 4.48 2.91
CA GLY A 12 -19.84 3.29 2.07
C GLY A 12 -19.96 2.04 2.94
N GLY A 13 -20.74 1.05 2.48
CA GLY A 13 -20.67 -0.28 3.09
C GLY A 13 -19.21 -0.74 3.12
N PRO A 14 -18.74 -1.39 4.20
CA PRO A 14 -17.31 -1.66 4.43
C PRO A 14 -16.66 -2.47 3.32
N LEU A 15 -17.47 -3.13 2.48
CA LEU A 15 -17.05 -3.94 1.36
C LEU A 15 -17.14 -3.25 -0.02
N ASN A 16 -17.88 -2.15 -0.17
CA ASN A 16 -18.18 -1.59 -1.51
C ASN A 16 -16.91 -1.13 -2.23
N LEU A 17 -16.08 -0.32 -1.58
CA LEU A 17 -14.84 0.19 -2.14
C LEU A 17 -13.78 -0.91 -2.35
N PRO A 18 -13.46 -1.77 -1.37
CA PRO A 18 -12.48 -2.83 -1.58
C PRO A 18 -12.95 -3.87 -2.60
N ALA A 19 -14.25 -4.21 -2.64
CA ALA A 19 -14.81 -5.09 -3.67
C ALA A 19 -14.76 -4.46 -5.06
N SER A 20 -14.96 -3.14 -5.19
CA SER A 20 -14.83 -2.46 -6.49
C SER A 20 -13.39 -2.48 -7.00
N ILE A 21 -12.40 -2.28 -6.10
CA ILE A 21 -10.98 -2.43 -6.43
C ILE A 21 -10.73 -3.87 -6.89
N PHE A 22 -11.08 -4.86 -6.09
CA PHE A 22 -10.89 -6.28 -6.42
C PHE A 22 -11.57 -6.67 -7.75
N ALA A 23 -12.80 -6.22 -7.98
CA ALA A 23 -13.55 -6.49 -9.21
C ALA A 23 -12.88 -5.85 -10.43
N GLY A 24 -12.38 -4.62 -10.33
CA GLY A 24 -11.64 -3.97 -11.41
C GLY A 24 -10.31 -4.69 -11.72
N ALA A 25 -9.58 -5.13 -10.70
CA ALA A 25 -8.37 -5.93 -10.88
C ALA A 25 -8.67 -7.26 -11.57
N THR A 26 -9.75 -7.93 -11.13
CA THR A 26 -10.23 -9.18 -11.71
C THR A 26 -10.66 -8.99 -13.17
N ALA A 27 -11.37 -7.91 -13.48
CA ALA A 27 -11.77 -7.58 -14.85
C ALA A 27 -10.55 -7.37 -15.76
N LEU A 28 -9.50 -6.71 -15.27
CA LEU A 28 -8.24 -6.57 -16.01
C LEU A 28 -7.53 -7.91 -16.22
N GLN A 29 -7.55 -8.82 -15.24
CA GLN A 29 -7.01 -10.17 -15.41
C GLN A 29 -7.79 -10.95 -16.50
N PHE A 30 -9.12 -10.85 -16.53
CA PHE A 30 -9.93 -11.47 -17.58
C PHE A 30 -9.67 -10.84 -18.95
N ALA A 31 -9.58 -9.51 -19.03
CA ALA A 31 -9.23 -8.82 -20.27
C ALA A 31 -7.84 -9.28 -20.76
N SER A 32 -6.88 -9.42 -19.85
CA SER A 32 -5.55 -9.96 -20.16
C SER A 32 -5.59 -11.40 -20.68
N TYR A 33 -6.50 -12.22 -20.13
CA TYR A 33 -6.72 -13.57 -20.60
C TYR A 33 -7.23 -13.59 -22.04
N PHE A 34 -8.25 -12.78 -22.36
CA PHE A 34 -8.83 -12.70 -23.70
C PHE A 34 -7.86 -12.12 -24.74
N ILE A 35 -7.02 -11.16 -24.35
CA ILE A 35 -5.98 -10.59 -25.22
C ILE A 35 -4.81 -11.56 -25.40
N GLY A 36 -4.60 -12.49 -24.46
CA GLY A 36 -3.51 -13.47 -24.53
C GLY A 36 -2.24 -13.07 -23.78
N ASN A 37 -2.17 -11.89 -23.16
CA ASN A 37 -1.00 -11.45 -22.37
C ASN A 37 -0.98 -11.90 -20.91
N HIS A 38 -1.91 -12.75 -20.47
CA HIS A 38 -2.01 -13.20 -19.08
C HIS A 38 -0.80 -14.03 -18.62
N SER A 39 -0.28 -14.92 -19.46
CA SER A 39 0.86 -15.80 -19.15
C SER A 39 1.71 -16.05 -20.40
N ILE A 40 2.62 -15.12 -20.70
CA ILE A 40 3.55 -15.22 -21.82
C ILE A 40 4.96 -15.53 -21.34
N THR A 41 5.61 -16.45 -22.04
CA THR A 41 7.06 -16.67 -22.00
C THR A 41 7.69 -16.17 -23.29
N TYR A 42 8.82 -15.47 -23.19
CA TYR A 42 9.66 -15.15 -24.35
C TYR A 42 11.10 -15.56 -24.08
N VAL A 43 11.82 -15.92 -25.14
CA VAL A 43 13.25 -16.26 -25.08
C VAL A 43 14.05 -14.98 -25.27
N ARG A 44 14.84 -14.60 -24.26
CA ARG A 44 15.74 -13.45 -24.34
C ARG A 44 16.99 -13.81 -25.17
N GLN A 45 17.77 -12.82 -25.58
CA GLN A 45 18.97 -13.01 -26.42
C GLN A 45 20.01 -13.97 -25.81
N ASP A 46 20.03 -14.12 -24.49
CA ASP A 46 20.92 -15.03 -23.75
C ASP A 46 20.35 -16.44 -23.55
N GLY A 47 19.20 -16.75 -24.17
CA GLY A 47 18.56 -18.07 -24.13
C GLY A 47 17.69 -18.32 -22.90
N VAL A 48 17.54 -17.35 -21.99
CA VAL A 48 16.64 -17.49 -20.84
C VAL A 48 15.19 -17.34 -21.29
N GLU A 49 14.37 -18.34 -20.94
CA GLU A 49 12.92 -18.28 -21.06
C GLU A 49 12.34 -17.48 -19.88
N LYS A 50 11.82 -16.28 -20.16
CA LYS A 50 11.32 -15.36 -19.12
C LYS A 50 9.80 -15.25 -19.15
N GLN A 51 9.18 -15.41 -17.99
CA GLN A 51 7.74 -15.26 -17.79
C GLN A 51 7.38 -13.81 -17.48
N VAL A 52 6.65 -13.19 -18.41
CA VAL A 52 6.36 -11.76 -18.39
C VAL A 52 4.87 -11.45 -18.45
N GLY A 53 4.02 -12.48 -18.48
CA GLY A 53 2.57 -12.31 -18.51
C GLY A 53 2.02 -11.50 -17.33
N PHE A 54 0.85 -10.91 -17.51
CA PHE A 54 0.19 -10.04 -16.54
C PHE A 54 -0.01 -10.72 -15.18
N HIS A 55 -0.22 -12.04 -15.16
CA HIS A 55 -0.36 -12.84 -13.94
C HIS A 55 0.95 -12.95 -13.13
N TRP A 56 2.10 -12.89 -13.81
CA TRP A 56 3.42 -12.97 -13.18
C TRP A 56 3.85 -11.64 -12.58
N ALA A 57 3.09 -10.57 -12.82
CA ALA A 57 3.35 -9.28 -12.23
C ALA A 57 2.79 -9.18 -10.81
N THR A 58 3.66 -9.01 -9.82
CA THR A 58 3.27 -8.95 -8.39
C THR A 58 2.32 -7.81 -8.06
N ASN A 59 2.36 -6.72 -8.83
CA ASN A 59 1.41 -5.61 -8.72
C ASN A 59 -0.02 -6.06 -9.05
N TRP A 60 -0.20 -6.90 -10.05
CA TRP A 60 -1.54 -7.32 -10.45
C TRP A 60 -2.05 -8.50 -9.62
N SER A 61 -1.15 -9.40 -9.21
CA SER A 61 -1.51 -10.61 -8.47
C SER A 61 -1.65 -10.40 -6.96
N PHE A 62 -0.92 -9.46 -6.36
CA PHE A 62 -0.98 -9.22 -4.90
C PHE A 62 -1.38 -7.79 -4.53
N LEU A 63 -0.81 -6.76 -5.17
CA LEU A 63 -1.08 -5.37 -4.78
C LEU A 63 -2.57 -5.04 -4.98
N PHE A 64 -3.09 -5.13 -6.21
CA PHE A 64 -4.47 -4.75 -6.50
C PHE A 64 -5.50 -5.79 -6.05
N MET A 65 -5.12 -7.07 -6.02
CA MET A 65 -6.02 -8.16 -5.63
C MET A 65 -6.15 -8.34 -4.11
N LEU A 66 -5.13 -7.98 -3.33
CA LEU A 66 -5.10 -8.29 -1.89
C LEU A 66 -4.74 -7.08 -1.03
N PHE A 67 -3.56 -6.51 -1.20
CA PHE A 67 -3.04 -5.56 -0.22
C PHE A 67 -3.70 -4.19 -0.27
N LEU A 68 -4.06 -3.69 -1.46
CA LEU A 68 -4.80 -2.45 -1.58
C LEU A 68 -6.26 -2.56 -1.08
N PRO A 69 -7.03 -3.62 -1.42
CA PRO A 69 -8.32 -3.87 -0.77
C PRO A 69 -8.22 -3.94 0.76
N LEU A 70 -7.21 -4.61 1.31
CA LEU A 70 -6.97 -4.67 2.76
C LEU A 70 -6.68 -3.28 3.36
N PHE A 71 -5.81 -2.49 2.71
CA PHE A 71 -5.56 -1.11 3.12
C PHE A 71 -6.88 -0.33 3.24
N VAL A 72 -7.73 -0.42 2.20
CA VAL A 72 -9.01 0.27 2.17
C VAL A 72 -9.94 -0.19 3.29
N ILE A 73 -10.03 -1.50 3.55
CA ILE A 73 -10.84 -2.06 4.65
C ILE A 73 -10.41 -1.45 5.98
N PHE A 74 -9.11 -1.44 6.27
CA PHE A 74 -8.59 -0.91 7.53
C PHE A 74 -8.81 0.60 7.66
N ALA A 75 -8.57 1.36 6.59
CA ALA A 75 -8.78 2.79 6.58
C ALA A 75 -10.27 3.15 6.71
N SER A 76 -11.16 2.46 6.00
CA SER A 76 -12.62 2.65 6.09
C SER A 76 -13.12 2.37 7.49
N HIS A 77 -12.68 1.27 8.10
CA HIS A 77 -13.08 0.93 9.47
C HIS A 77 -12.62 2.00 10.47
N LEU A 78 -11.37 2.48 10.34
CA LEU A 78 -10.83 3.50 11.25
C LEU A 78 -11.51 4.87 11.06
N VAL A 79 -11.74 5.30 9.82
CA VAL A 79 -12.46 6.55 9.51
C VAL A 79 -13.91 6.48 10.00
N SER A 80 -14.60 5.36 9.75
CA SER A 80 -15.97 5.14 10.21
C SER A 80 -16.05 5.12 11.74
N PHE A 81 -15.13 4.42 12.40
CA PHE A 81 -15.02 4.41 13.87
C PHE A 81 -14.87 5.83 14.43
N TRP A 82 -13.92 6.60 13.91
CA TRP A 82 -13.68 7.96 14.41
C TRP A 82 -14.90 8.85 14.23
N ARG A 83 -15.49 8.83 13.04
CA ARG A 83 -16.69 9.59 12.68
C ARG A 83 -17.89 9.29 13.58
N THR A 84 -18.15 8.00 13.83
CA THR A 84 -19.41 7.56 14.45
C THR A 84 -19.33 7.39 15.97
N HIS A 85 -18.14 7.08 16.49
CA HIS A 85 -17.97 6.73 17.90
C HIS A 85 -16.77 7.43 18.53
N GLY A 86 -15.58 7.26 17.95
CA GLY A 86 -14.32 7.65 18.58
C GLY A 86 -14.27 9.13 18.97
N ARG A 87 -14.67 10.01 18.05
CA ARG A 87 -14.69 11.45 18.30
C ARG A 87 -15.69 11.85 19.38
N ALA A 88 -16.92 11.33 19.30
CA ALA A 88 -18.00 11.65 20.25
C ALA A 88 -17.71 11.15 21.68
N ALA A 89 -17.02 10.01 21.80
CA ALA A 89 -16.64 9.46 23.10
C ALA A 89 -15.65 10.34 23.88
N LEU A 90 -14.88 11.18 23.18
CA LEU A 90 -13.95 12.14 23.80
C LEU A 90 -14.59 13.49 24.11
N LEU A 91 -15.86 13.69 23.74
CA LEU A 91 -16.59 14.96 23.91
C LEU A 91 -17.54 14.91 25.11
N PRO A 92 -17.89 16.08 25.70
CA PRO A 92 -18.88 16.19 26.74
C PRO A 92 -20.26 16.01 26.10
N ASP A 93 -21.26 15.62 26.89
CA ASP A 93 -22.58 15.25 26.36
C ASP A 93 -23.22 16.36 25.49
N ALA A 94 -22.99 17.63 25.84
CA ALA A 94 -23.51 18.79 25.10
C ALA A 94 -22.99 18.89 23.65
N ASP A 95 -21.76 18.45 23.38
CA ASP A 95 -21.13 18.61 22.07
C ASP A 95 -21.25 17.37 21.17
N ARG A 96 -21.65 16.22 21.73
CA ARG A 96 -21.69 14.94 21.02
C ARG A 96 -22.59 14.97 19.78
N ALA A 97 -23.72 15.69 19.85
CA ALA A 97 -24.64 15.81 18.73
C ALA A 97 -23.99 16.50 17.51
N SER A 98 -23.02 17.38 17.73
CA SER A 98 -22.31 18.12 16.67
C SER A 98 -21.05 17.41 16.17
N ALA A 99 -20.76 16.20 16.67
CA ALA A 99 -19.47 15.57 16.47
C ALA A 99 -19.17 15.24 15.00
N VAL A 100 -20.18 14.77 14.28
CA VAL A 100 -20.08 14.43 12.84
C VAL A 100 -19.90 15.69 12.00
N GLU A 101 -20.71 16.72 12.22
CA GLU A 101 -20.56 18.02 11.54
C GLU A 101 -19.17 18.63 11.72
N ALA A 102 -18.60 18.55 12.93
CA ALA A 102 -17.26 19.05 13.20
C ALA A 102 -16.17 18.24 12.47
N TRP A 103 -16.29 16.91 12.45
CA TRP A 103 -15.42 16.05 11.64
C TRP A 103 -15.47 16.43 10.16
N LEU A 104 -16.67 16.58 9.59
CA LEU A 104 -16.85 16.93 8.18
C LEU A 104 -16.28 18.31 7.85
N ARG A 105 -16.39 19.28 8.76
CA ARG A 105 -15.72 20.59 8.60
C ARG A 105 -14.20 20.46 8.56
N ASN A 106 -13.61 19.62 9.41
CA ASN A 106 -12.17 19.38 9.41
C ASN A 106 -11.71 18.71 8.11
N VAL A 107 -12.46 17.72 7.61
CA VAL A 107 -12.17 17.10 6.31
C VAL A 107 -12.30 18.09 5.16
N ALA A 108 -13.30 18.98 5.20
CA ALA A 108 -13.52 19.99 4.17
C ALA A 108 -12.37 21.01 4.06
N ARG A 109 -11.69 21.34 5.18
CA ARG A 109 -10.53 22.26 5.18
C ARG A 109 -9.39 21.76 4.29
N SER A 110 -9.21 20.44 4.16
CA SER A 110 -8.17 19.83 3.32
C SER A 110 -8.63 19.54 1.89
N ASN A 111 -9.77 20.08 1.44
CA ASN A 111 -10.28 19.86 0.07
C ASN A 111 -9.28 20.15 -1.06
N PRO A 112 -8.42 21.20 -0.98
CA PRO A 112 -7.37 21.40 -1.98
C PRO A 112 -6.39 20.23 -2.08
N THR A 113 -6.03 19.60 -0.96
CA THR A 113 -5.11 18.45 -0.93
C THR A 113 -5.69 17.24 -1.64
N PHE A 114 -6.98 16.95 -1.46
CA PHE A 114 -7.66 15.87 -2.19
C PHE A 114 -7.69 16.13 -3.70
N TRP A 115 -7.91 17.37 -4.12
CA TRP A 115 -7.85 17.75 -5.54
C TRP A 115 -6.44 17.63 -6.11
N ALA A 116 -5.42 18.10 -5.38
CA ALA A 116 -4.04 18.00 -5.81
C ALA A 116 -3.63 16.53 -6.05
N VAL A 117 -3.96 15.64 -5.11
CA VAL A 117 -3.69 14.20 -5.26
C VAL A 117 -4.47 13.59 -6.42
N LEU A 118 -5.73 13.97 -6.65
CA LEU A 118 -6.51 13.49 -7.79
C LEU A 118 -5.84 13.86 -9.12
N LEU A 119 -5.41 15.12 -9.27
CA LEU A 119 -4.76 15.62 -10.48
C LEU A 119 -3.40 14.95 -10.69
N ILE A 120 -2.62 14.75 -9.64
CA ILE A 120 -1.34 14.04 -9.72
C ILE A 120 -1.56 12.57 -10.11
N CYS A 121 -2.52 11.88 -9.48
CA CYS A 121 -2.78 10.48 -9.77
C CYS A 121 -3.30 10.30 -11.20
N LEU A 122 -4.37 11.00 -11.60
CA LEU A 122 -4.95 10.80 -12.94
C LEU A 122 -4.13 11.45 -14.05
N GLY A 123 -3.65 12.68 -13.84
CA GLY A 123 -2.92 13.44 -14.85
C GLY A 123 -1.48 12.93 -15.02
N PHE A 124 -0.71 12.91 -13.93
CA PHE A 124 0.71 12.54 -14.01
C PHE A 124 0.90 11.02 -13.99
N ALA A 125 0.39 10.32 -12.97
CA ALA A 125 0.62 8.88 -12.85
C ALA A 125 -0.22 8.04 -13.83
N GLY A 126 -1.42 8.49 -14.17
CA GLY A 126 -2.26 7.87 -15.19
C GLY A 126 -1.82 8.27 -16.59
N GLY A 127 -1.94 9.56 -16.93
CA GLY A 127 -1.69 10.07 -18.28
C GLY A 127 -0.21 10.14 -18.66
N VAL A 128 0.56 11.00 -18.01
CA VAL A 128 1.97 11.28 -18.40
C VAL A 128 2.83 10.02 -18.31
N GLN A 129 2.72 9.25 -17.23
CA GLN A 129 3.47 8.00 -17.08
C GLN A 129 3.05 6.94 -18.10
N TRP A 130 1.77 6.79 -18.43
CA TRP A 130 1.35 5.88 -19.50
C TRP A 130 1.90 6.31 -20.85
N ILE A 131 1.83 7.60 -21.18
CA ILE A 131 2.36 8.13 -22.44
C ILE A 131 3.86 7.83 -22.57
N GLY A 132 4.64 8.19 -21.54
CA GLY A 132 6.09 8.06 -21.56
C GLY A 132 6.58 6.61 -21.41
N ALA A 133 5.93 5.80 -20.58
CA ALA A 133 6.38 4.43 -20.31
C ALA A 133 5.77 3.38 -21.24
N ARG A 134 4.64 3.67 -21.90
CA ARG A 134 3.90 2.69 -22.73
C ARG A 134 3.62 3.18 -24.13
N LEU A 135 2.86 4.27 -24.29
CA LEU A 135 2.39 4.69 -25.62
C LEU A 135 3.54 4.98 -26.57
N LEU A 136 4.47 5.86 -26.19
CA LEU A 136 5.59 6.24 -27.04
C LEU A 136 6.55 5.06 -27.30
N PRO A 137 7.01 4.31 -26.28
CA PRO A 137 7.91 3.18 -26.52
C PRO A 137 7.28 2.05 -27.36
N LEU A 138 5.99 1.75 -27.19
CA LEU A 138 5.29 0.75 -28.00
C LEU A 138 5.13 1.21 -29.46
N SER A 139 4.94 2.50 -29.70
CA SER A 139 4.72 3.05 -31.05
C SER A 139 6.01 3.22 -31.83
N ALA A 140 7.10 3.57 -31.15
CA ALA A 140 8.42 3.79 -31.77
C ALA A 140 9.21 2.49 -31.96
N GLY A 141 8.87 1.42 -31.23
CA GLY A 141 9.74 0.26 -31.04
C GLY A 141 10.79 0.55 -29.95
N MET A 142 11.04 -0.44 -29.08
CA MET A 142 12.07 -0.32 -28.03
C MET A 142 13.32 -1.09 -28.45
N GLU A 143 14.48 -0.43 -28.38
CA GLU A 143 15.78 -1.08 -28.65
C GLU A 143 16.36 -1.77 -27.41
N ASP A 144 16.33 -1.16 -26.22
CA ASP A 144 17.00 -1.70 -25.01
C ASP A 144 16.21 -1.47 -23.70
N GLY A 145 15.23 -2.33 -23.40
CA GLY A 145 14.48 -2.30 -22.14
C GLY A 145 13.91 -3.65 -21.73
N PRO A 146 13.68 -3.89 -20.42
CA PRO A 146 13.10 -5.14 -19.94
C PRO A 146 11.67 -5.31 -20.48
N ILE A 147 11.39 -6.51 -20.96
CA ILE A 147 10.09 -6.86 -21.52
C ILE A 147 9.14 -7.28 -20.41
N ASP A 148 7.92 -6.73 -20.42
CA ASP A 148 6.81 -7.13 -19.55
C ASP A 148 5.55 -7.43 -20.36
N TRP A 149 4.44 -7.70 -19.67
CA TRP A 149 3.14 -8.03 -20.25
C TRP A 149 2.59 -7.00 -21.24
N ALA A 150 3.07 -5.74 -21.22
CA ALA A 150 2.69 -4.74 -22.20
C ALA A 150 3.72 -4.65 -23.34
N SER A 151 5.02 -4.60 -23.03
CA SER A 151 6.06 -4.49 -24.07
C SER A 151 6.33 -5.78 -24.84
N VAL A 152 5.80 -6.92 -24.39
CA VAL A 152 5.92 -8.21 -25.08
C VAL A 152 5.35 -8.19 -26.50
N ALA A 153 4.41 -7.29 -26.80
CA ALA A 153 3.89 -7.09 -28.16
C ALA A 153 4.97 -6.69 -29.18
N LEU A 154 6.12 -6.16 -28.74
CA LEU A 154 7.25 -5.81 -29.61
C LEU A 154 8.07 -7.04 -30.03
N VAL A 155 8.03 -8.11 -29.24
CA VAL A 155 8.87 -9.31 -29.43
C VAL A 155 8.04 -10.54 -29.82
N ARG A 156 6.77 -10.56 -29.40
CA ARG A 156 5.78 -11.59 -29.69
C ARG A 156 4.49 -10.97 -30.27
N PRO A 157 4.57 -10.28 -31.42
CA PRO A 157 3.40 -9.69 -32.07
C PRO A 157 2.41 -10.75 -32.58
N ASP A 158 2.83 -12.02 -32.64
CA ASP A 158 1.99 -13.19 -32.91
C ASP A 158 0.97 -13.47 -31.80
N VAL A 159 1.23 -13.01 -30.57
CA VAL A 159 0.35 -13.22 -29.42
C VAL A 159 -0.49 -11.98 -29.13
N VAL A 160 0.14 -10.81 -29.06
CA VAL A 160 -0.53 -9.53 -28.78
C VAL A 160 0.03 -8.47 -29.71
N THR A 161 -0.87 -7.75 -30.39
CA THR A 161 -0.49 -6.67 -31.28
C THR A 161 -0.17 -5.39 -30.51
N VAL A 162 0.64 -4.51 -31.10
CA VAL A 162 0.98 -3.21 -30.51
C VAL A 162 -0.27 -2.38 -30.15
N PRO A 163 -1.30 -2.24 -31.03
CA PRO A 163 -2.53 -1.52 -30.67
C PRO A 163 -3.25 -2.11 -29.45
N GLU A 164 -3.36 -3.43 -29.36
CA GLU A 164 -3.99 -4.11 -28.22
C GLU A 164 -3.21 -3.84 -26.93
N ALA A 165 -1.88 -3.92 -26.97
CA ALA A 165 -1.02 -3.60 -25.83
C ALA A 165 -1.15 -2.13 -25.40
N VAL A 166 -1.26 -1.19 -26.34
CA VAL A 166 -1.47 0.24 -26.04
C VAL A 166 -2.81 0.46 -25.34
N VAL A 167 -3.90 -0.11 -25.86
CA VAL A 167 -5.24 0.04 -25.27
C VAL A 167 -5.29 -0.61 -23.89
N PHE A 168 -4.81 -1.85 -23.77
CA PHE A 168 -4.83 -2.58 -22.50
C PHE A 168 -3.98 -1.91 -21.43
N SER A 169 -2.76 -1.48 -21.78
CA SER A 169 -1.90 -0.73 -20.84
C SER A 169 -2.50 0.62 -20.45
N GLY A 170 -3.23 1.30 -21.34
CA GLY A 170 -3.95 2.53 -21.02
C GLY A 170 -5.05 2.31 -19.97
N LEU A 171 -5.86 1.27 -20.13
CA LEU A 171 -6.87 0.87 -19.15
C LEU A 171 -6.24 0.51 -17.80
N ALA A 172 -5.15 -0.25 -17.84
CA ALA A 172 -4.41 -0.66 -16.65
C ALA A 172 -3.83 0.55 -15.89
N TYR A 173 -3.23 1.53 -16.58
CA TYR A 173 -2.70 2.74 -15.96
C TYR A 173 -3.79 3.66 -15.42
N PHE A 174 -4.91 3.79 -16.13
CA PHE A 174 -6.07 4.53 -15.64
C PHE A 174 -6.63 3.92 -14.35
N TYR A 175 -6.83 2.60 -14.34
CA TYR A 175 -7.28 1.88 -13.15
C TYR A 175 -6.30 2.03 -11.98
N MET A 176 -5.00 1.88 -12.24
CA MET A 176 -3.94 2.09 -11.25
C MET A 176 -3.99 3.51 -10.67
N ALA A 177 -4.18 4.53 -11.51
CA ALA A 177 -4.27 5.91 -11.08
C ALA A 177 -5.49 6.18 -10.18
N VAL A 178 -6.65 5.63 -10.52
CA VAL A 178 -7.86 5.69 -9.66
C VAL A 178 -7.62 5.00 -8.32
N CYS A 179 -7.00 3.82 -8.34
CA CYS A 179 -6.69 3.05 -7.14
C CYS A 179 -5.69 3.77 -6.22
N PHE A 180 -4.63 4.36 -6.76
CA PHE A 180 -3.68 5.14 -5.96
C PHE A 180 -4.30 6.44 -5.44
N TYR A 181 -5.17 7.08 -6.22
CA TYR A 181 -5.97 8.20 -5.69
C TYR A 181 -6.76 7.77 -4.45
N VAL A 182 -7.47 6.63 -4.51
CA VAL A 182 -8.21 6.08 -3.38
C VAL A 182 -7.28 5.84 -2.19
N MET A 183 -6.11 5.24 -2.40
CA MET A 183 -5.14 4.99 -1.34
C MET A 183 -4.66 6.29 -0.68
N PHE A 184 -4.23 7.29 -1.46
CA PHE A 184 -3.75 8.57 -0.93
C PHE A 184 -4.88 9.38 -0.27
N ALA A 185 -6.10 9.33 -0.79
CA ALA A 185 -7.26 9.91 -0.13
C ALA A 185 -7.49 9.28 1.25
N GLY A 186 -7.31 7.95 1.37
CA GLY A 186 -7.31 7.23 2.64
C GLY A 186 -6.22 7.73 3.59
N LEU A 187 -4.97 7.86 3.11
CA LEU A 187 -3.86 8.39 3.91
C LEU A 187 -4.11 9.83 4.40
N ILE A 188 -4.69 10.70 3.56
CA ILE A 188 -5.08 12.06 3.96
C ILE A 188 -6.13 12.00 5.07
N LEU A 189 -7.16 11.15 4.95
CA LEU A 189 -8.19 11.01 5.99
C LEU A 189 -7.59 10.49 7.30
N LEU A 190 -6.67 9.52 7.25
CA LEU A 190 -5.98 9.01 8.43
C LEU A 190 -5.11 10.08 9.11
N TYR A 191 -4.47 10.95 8.32
CA TYR A 191 -3.74 12.11 8.84
C TYR A 191 -4.70 13.08 9.56
N ILE A 192 -5.80 13.48 8.91
CA ILE A 192 -6.80 14.40 9.47
C ILE A 192 -7.41 13.81 10.75
N LEU A 193 -7.64 12.49 10.79
CA LEU A 193 -8.12 11.78 11.98
C LEU A 193 -7.14 11.89 13.14
N ALA A 194 -5.85 11.63 12.92
CA ALA A 194 -4.83 11.74 13.96
C ALA A 194 -4.68 13.18 14.48
N ASP A 195 -4.84 14.16 13.58
CA ASP A 195 -4.83 15.60 13.91
C ASP A 195 -6.06 16.00 14.74
N ASP A 196 -7.26 15.61 14.29
CA ASP A 196 -8.53 15.86 15.00
C ASP A 196 -8.56 15.19 16.37
N TYR A 197 -8.02 13.97 16.50
CA TYR A 197 -7.84 13.32 17.80
C TYR A 197 -7.01 14.18 18.76
N TRP A 198 -5.88 14.70 18.29
CA TRP A 198 -4.98 15.49 19.11
C TRP A 198 -5.63 16.79 19.59
N ASP A 199 -6.38 17.45 18.72
CA ASP A 199 -7.10 18.68 19.05
C ASP A 199 -8.23 18.43 20.06
N VAL A 200 -9.03 17.37 19.85
CA VAL A 200 -10.12 17.00 20.78
C VAL A 200 -9.56 16.53 22.12
N ALA A 201 -8.50 15.72 22.13
CA ALA A 201 -7.91 15.17 23.35
C ALA A 201 -7.20 16.22 24.22
N LYS A 202 -6.76 17.34 23.64
CA LYS A 202 -6.16 18.47 24.37
C LYS A 202 -7.18 19.31 25.12
N GLY A 203 -8.36 19.49 24.53
CA GLY A 203 -9.33 20.47 25.00
C GLY A 203 -10.20 20.00 26.16
N GLN A 204 -10.09 18.74 26.61
CA GLN A 204 -11.18 18.06 27.30
C GLN A 204 -10.75 17.15 28.47
N ASP A 205 -11.60 17.14 29.51
CA ASP A 205 -11.55 16.26 30.69
C ASP A 205 -12.06 14.83 30.40
N ALA A 206 -11.81 14.29 29.19
CA ALA A 206 -12.08 12.89 28.94
C ALA A 206 -11.27 12.04 29.94
N THR A 207 -11.92 11.10 30.62
CA THR A 207 -11.22 10.25 31.60
C THR A 207 -10.03 9.57 30.93
N ALA A 208 -8.88 9.53 31.61
CA ALA A 208 -7.66 8.88 31.13
C ALA A 208 -7.90 7.48 30.49
N PRO A 209 -8.71 6.57 31.07
CA PRO A 209 -8.96 5.26 30.47
C PRO A 209 -9.67 5.32 29.11
N VAL A 210 -10.68 6.19 28.95
CA VAL A 210 -11.40 6.32 27.66
C VAL A 210 -10.46 6.84 26.57
N ARG A 211 -9.63 7.83 26.92
CA ARG A 211 -8.63 8.38 25.99
C ARG A 211 -7.62 7.33 25.55
N GLU A 212 -7.12 6.53 26.49
CA GLU A 212 -6.20 5.42 26.20
C GLU A 212 -6.82 4.37 25.28
N ASP A 213 -8.06 3.94 25.53
CA ASP A 213 -8.74 2.93 24.71
C ASP A 213 -8.94 3.42 23.28
N ILE A 214 -9.39 4.66 23.10
CA ILE A 214 -9.55 5.31 21.79
C ILE A 214 -8.19 5.39 21.08
N ALA A 215 -7.14 5.85 21.77
CA ALA A 215 -5.80 5.95 21.22
C ALA A 215 -5.26 4.59 20.74
N ARG A 216 -5.49 3.51 21.51
CA ARG A 216 -5.09 2.15 21.12
C ARG A 216 -5.83 1.68 19.87
N VAL A 217 -7.12 1.98 19.72
CA VAL A 217 -7.88 1.65 18.50
C VAL A 217 -7.29 2.38 17.30
N ILE A 218 -7.04 3.69 17.43
CA ILE A 218 -6.46 4.51 16.36
C ILE A 218 -5.08 3.98 15.96
N LEU A 219 -4.18 3.77 16.91
CA LEU A 219 -2.82 3.29 16.62
C LEU A 219 -2.82 1.92 15.94
N LYS A 220 -3.64 0.97 16.42
CA LYS A 220 -3.78 -0.35 15.80
C LYS A 220 -4.32 -0.25 14.37
N GLY A 221 -5.28 0.63 14.12
CA GLY A 221 -5.80 0.88 12.78
C GLY A 221 -4.77 1.52 11.85
N LEU A 222 -4.07 2.56 12.31
CA LEU A 222 -2.99 3.22 11.56
C LEU A 222 -1.90 2.23 11.18
N TYR A 223 -1.45 1.40 12.13
CA TYR A 223 -0.45 0.37 11.86
C TYR A 223 -0.89 -0.63 10.80
N ARG A 224 -2.14 -1.13 10.84
CA ARG A 224 -2.65 -2.05 9.82
C ARG A 224 -2.66 -1.40 8.44
N CYS A 225 -3.05 -0.12 8.37
CA CYS A 225 -2.98 0.66 7.13
C CYS A 225 -1.53 0.81 6.65
N THR A 226 -0.59 1.09 7.55
CA THR A 226 0.83 1.26 7.22
C THR A 226 1.47 -0.04 6.76
N ALA A 227 1.18 -1.14 7.45
CA ALA A 227 1.59 -2.49 7.07
C ALA A 227 1.08 -2.86 5.66
N ALA A 228 -0.22 -2.66 5.39
CA ALA A 228 -0.80 -2.90 4.07
C ALA A 228 -0.19 -2.01 2.98
N GLY A 229 0.02 -0.72 3.25
CA GLY A 229 0.66 0.20 2.29
C GLY A 229 2.15 -0.11 2.04
N LEU A 230 2.87 -0.65 3.02
CA LEU A 230 4.23 -1.15 2.81
C LEU A 230 4.24 -2.45 1.98
N LEU A 231 3.27 -3.35 2.16
CA LEU A 231 3.11 -4.53 1.30
C LEU A 231 2.83 -4.13 -0.16
N VAL A 232 2.00 -3.10 -0.38
CA VAL A 232 1.81 -2.47 -1.70
C VAL A 232 3.15 -2.02 -2.29
N ALA A 233 3.95 -1.25 -1.53
CA ALA A 233 5.25 -0.76 -1.99
C ALA A 233 6.27 -1.90 -2.26
N ILE A 234 6.23 -2.97 -1.44
CA ILE A 234 7.04 -4.17 -1.63
C ILE A 234 6.69 -4.86 -2.95
N CYS A 235 5.40 -5.06 -3.25
CA CYS A 235 4.99 -5.64 -4.53
C CYS A 235 5.55 -4.85 -5.72
N MET A 236 5.46 -3.52 -5.67
CA MET A 236 5.99 -2.64 -6.71
C MET A 236 7.51 -2.80 -6.85
N THR A 237 8.23 -2.80 -5.74
CA THR A 237 9.70 -2.92 -5.77
C THR A 237 10.15 -4.29 -6.24
N VAL A 238 9.51 -5.37 -5.77
CA VAL A 238 9.80 -6.73 -6.21
C VAL A 238 9.60 -6.84 -7.73
N GLN A 239 8.49 -6.34 -8.27
CA GLN A 239 8.24 -6.35 -9.72
C GLN A 239 9.37 -5.65 -10.48
N ASN A 240 9.73 -4.44 -10.03
CA ASN A 240 10.70 -3.60 -10.72
C ASN A 240 12.12 -4.16 -10.68
N ARG A 241 12.46 -4.90 -9.62
CA ARG A 241 13.78 -5.55 -9.45
C ARG A 241 13.86 -6.90 -10.15
N TYR A 242 12.77 -7.66 -10.16
CA TYR A 242 12.69 -8.94 -10.87
C TYR A 242 12.77 -8.77 -12.38
N LEU A 243 12.07 -7.78 -12.94
CA LEU A 243 11.93 -7.66 -14.38
C LEU A 243 13.26 -7.57 -15.16
N PRO A 244 14.27 -6.79 -14.73
CA PRO A 244 15.58 -6.78 -15.39
C PRO A 244 16.47 -7.99 -15.04
N SER A 245 16.11 -8.81 -14.05
CA SER A 245 16.93 -9.96 -13.63
C SER A 245 16.95 -11.09 -14.66
N ASP A 246 17.91 -12.00 -14.51
CA ASP A 246 18.06 -13.18 -15.37
C ASP A 246 17.20 -14.37 -14.92
N ALA A 247 16.34 -14.17 -13.92
CA ALA A 247 15.44 -15.21 -13.45
C ALA A 247 14.26 -15.43 -14.40
N LEU A 248 13.83 -16.69 -14.48
CA LEU A 248 12.68 -17.16 -15.28
C LEU A 248 11.38 -16.51 -14.82
N ASP A 249 11.14 -16.49 -13.52
CA ASP A 249 9.99 -15.83 -12.89
C ASP A 249 10.37 -15.20 -11.54
N VAL A 250 9.44 -14.45 -10.95
CA VAL A 250 9.65 -13.74 -9.68
C VAL A 250 9.96 -14.67 -8.52
N TRP A 251 9.39 -15.88 -8.51
CA TRP A 251 9.63 -16.86 -7.45
C TRP A 251 10.99 -17.51 -7.59
N ALA A 252 11.39 -17.87 -8.81
CA ALA A 252 12.73 -18.35 -9.12
C ALA A 252 13.80 -17.33 -8.71
N TRP A 253 13.53 -16.03 -8.91
CA TRP A 253 14.41 -14.96 -8.44
C TRP A 253 14.56 -14.94 -6.92
N LEU A 254 13.43 -14.93 -6.19
CA LEU A 254 13.42 -14.85 -4.72
C LEU A 254 13.99 -16.11 -4.06
N PHE A 255 13.60 -17.30 -4.52
CA PHE A 255 14.10 -18.56 -4.00
C PHE A 255 15.57 -18.78 -4.38
N GLY A 256 15.96 -18.41 -5.61
CA GLY A 256 17.36 -18.45 -6.05
C GLY A 256 18.27 -17.63 -5.14
N ASP A 257 17.89 -16.38 -4.84
CA ASP A 257 18.64 -15.50 -3.92
C ASP A 257 18.67 -16.06 -2.49
N MET A 258 17.57 -16.62 -2.00
CA MET A 258 17.50 -17.27 -0.68
C MET A 258 18.49 -18.44 -0.56
N LEU A 259 18.55 -19.28 -1.59
CA LEU A 259 19.43 -20.46 -1.62
C LEU A 259 20.90 -20.10 -1.88
N ALA A 260 21.18 -18.97 -2.54
CA ALA A 260 22.52 -18.46 -2.82
C ALA A 260 23.35 -18.22 -1.54
N VAL A 261 22.69 -17.94 -0.41
CA VAL A 261 23.35 -17.78 0.90
C VAL A 261 24.09 -19.05 1.32
N ARG A 262 23.54 -20.23 0.99
CA ARG A 262 24.10 -21.53 1.39
C ARG A 262 25.06 -22.12 0.36
N TRP A 263 24.77 -21.91 -0.92
CA TRP A 263 25.49 -22.58 -2.03
C TRP A 263 26.43 -21.68 -2.84
N GLY A 264 26.56 -20.40 -2.47
CA GLY A 264 27.61 -19.53 -3.01
C GLY A 264 27.47 -19.20 -4.50
N SER A 265 26.25 -19.19 -5.06
CA SER A 265 26.04 -18.75 -6.44
C SER A 265 26.33 -17.25 -6.60
N ASN A 266 26.89 -16.88 -7.76
CA ASN A 266 27.23 -15.49 -8.07
C ASN A 266 26.01 -14.57 -7.97
N PRO A 267 26.20 -13.31 -7.52
CA PRO A 267 25.10 -12.35 -7.48
C PRO A 267 24.52 -12.22 -8.88
N ILE A 268 23.20 -12.17 -9.02
CA ILE A 268 22.58 -11.70 -10.26
C ILE A 268 22.89 -10.19 -10.32
N PRO A 269 23.71 -9.71 -11.27
CA PRO A 269 23.99 -8.28 -11.38
C PRO A 269 22.68 -7.57 -11.64
N SER A 270 22.27 -6.65 -10.75
CA SER A 270 21.23 -5.69 -11.10
C SER A 270 21.90 -4.57 -11.86
N ASP A 271 22.18 -4.77 -13.15
CA ASP A 271 22.68 -3.71 -14.00
C ASP A 271 21.60 -2.63 -14.12
N GLY A 272 21.77 -1.56 -13.35
CA GLY A 272 21.45 -0.17 -13.72
C GLY A 272 20.03 0.24 -14.10
N TYR A 273 19.00 -0.60 -14.01
CA TYR A 273 17.63 -0.27 -14.44
C TYR A 273 16.65 -0.27 -13.23
N GLY A 274 15.88 0.77 -12.90
CA GLY A 274 15.73 2.12 -13.43
C GLY A 274 15.17 3.07 -12.33
N PHE A 275 15.84 4.20 -12.15
CA PHE A 275 15.61 5.25 -11.13
C PHE A 275 14.14 5.70 -10.99
N VAL A 276 13.36 5.69 -12.09
CA VAL A 276 11.96 6.15 -12.13
C VAL A 276 10.99 5.21 -11.41
N MET A 277 11.21 3.90 -11.48
CA MET A 277 10.28 2.92 -10.90
C MET A 277 10.54 2.66 -9.41
N HIS A 278 11.75 2.95 -8.93
CA HIS A 278 12.04 3.08 -7.49
C HIS A 278 11.35 4.30 -6.87
N TYR A 279 11.21 5.38 -7.65
CA TYR A 279 10.57 6.60 -7.18
C TYR A 279 9.07 6.40 -6.91
N THR A 280 8.35 5.66 -7.77
CA THR A 280 6.90 5.46 -7.62
C THR A 280 6.52 4.63 -6.39
N SER A 281 7.24 3.53 -6.10
CA SER A 281 7.01 2.76 -4.87
C SER A 281 7.40 3.55 -3.61
N LEU A 282 8.42 4.41 -3.71
CA LEU A 282 8.82 5.27 -2.61
C LEU A 282 7.76 6.35 -2.30
N LEU A 283 7.11 6.90 -3.32
CA LEU A 283 5.97 7.81 -3.15
C LEU A 283 4.78 7.15 -2.46
N VAL A 284 4.68 5.82 -2.47
CA VAL A 284 3.69 5.07 -1.68
C VAL A 284 4.19 4.83 -0.26
N ALA A 285 5.42 4.35 -0.11
CA ALA A 285 6.00 4.00 1.19
C ALA A 285 6.15 5.23 2.12
N LEU A 286 6.63 6.36 1.61
CA LEU A 286 6.93 7.54 2.43
C LEU A 286 5.68 8.12 3.10
N PRO A 287 4.57 8.46 2.39
CA PRO A 287 3.37 8.99 3.03
C PRO A 287 2.73 7.97 3.97
N THR A 288 2.79 6.68 3.63
CA THR A 288 2.28 5.58 4.47
C THR A 288 3.00 5.52 5.82
N CYS A 289 4.33 5.64 5.81
CA CYS A 289 5.14 5.73 7.03
C CYS A 289 4.94 7.08 7.76
N ALA A 290 4.84 8.18 7.03
CA ALA A 290 4.66 9.51 7.61
C ALA A 290 3.36 9.61 8.41
N VAL A 291 2.26 9.05 7.92
CA VAL A 291 0.98 8.99 8.65
C VAL A 291 1.11 8.20 9.96
N MET A 292 1.83 7.07 9.96
CA MET A 292 2.10 6.32 11.20
C MET A 292 2.93 7.13 12.18
N ILE A 293 4.04 7.71 11.73
CA ILE A 293 4.92 8.53 12.58
C ILE A 293 4.12 9.69 13.18
N TYR A 294 3.30 10.36 12.36
CA TYR A 294 2.40 11.42 12.82
C TYR A 294 1.43 10.91 13.88
N GLY A 295 0.81 9.74 13.65
CA GLY A 295 -0.05 9.07 14.62
C GLY A 295 0.65 8.74 15.94
N ILE A 296 1.89 8.26 15.91
CA ILE A 296 2.67 8.02 17.15
C ILE A 296 2.84 9.34 17.92
N VAL A 297 3.24 10.41 17.24
CA VAL A 297 3.49 11.72 17.86
C VAL A 297 2.20 12.35 18.42
N ARG A 298 1.10 12.30 17.67
CA ARG A 298 -0.16 12.98 17.98
C ARG A 298 -1.15 12.15 18.79
N VAL A 299 -1.02 10.83 18.78
CA VAL A 299 -1.96 9.91 19.45
C VAL A 299 -1.28 9.15 20.58
N ALA A 300 -0.14 8.49 20.34
CA ALA A 300 0.46 7.60 21.32
C ALA A 300 1.09 8.31 22.51
N ILE A 301 1.95 9.31 22.25
CA ILE A 301 2.64 10.07 23.30
C ILE A 301 1.64 10.77 24.23
N PRO A 302 0.62 11.50 23.72
CA PRO A 302 -0.33 12.21 24.57
C PRO A 302 -1.24 11.31 25.39
N ALA A 303 -1.56 10.13 24.85
CA ALA A 303 -2.42 9.18 25.53
C ALA A 303 -1.65 8.29 26.54
N GLY A 304 -0.32 8.38 26.63
CA GLY A 304 0.46 7.55 27.54
C GLY A 304 0.61 6.08 27.09
N VAL A 305 0.42 5.79 25.81
CA VAL A 305 0.50 4.43 25.23
C VAL A 305 1.74 4.24 24.35
N ALA A 306 2.83 4.91 24.71
CA ALA A 306 4.08 4.93 23.94
C ALA A 306 4.75 3.54 23.85
N ASP A 307 4.59 2.69 24.87
CA ASP A 307 5.12 1.32 24.91
C ASP A 307 4.57 0.45 23.77
N LEU A 308 3.27 0.57 23.49
CA LEU A 308 2.62 -0.10 22.36
C LEU A 308 3.19 0.42 21.03
N SER A 309 3.33 1.74 20.91
CA SER A 309 3.83 2.36 19.68
C SER A 309 5.28 1.99 19.34
N LEU A 310 6.13 1.73 20.34
CA LEU A 310 7.53 1.35 20.13
C LEU A 310 7.64 0.00 19.41
N ARG A 311 6.82 -0.99 19.79
CA ARG A 311 6.83 -2.32 19.16
C ARG A 311 6.37 -2.25 17.71
N MET A 312 5.30 -1.50 17.49
CA MET A 312 4.76 -1.23 16.16
C MET A 312 5.79 -0.51 15.28
N ALA A 313 6.50 0.48 15.83
CA ALA A 313 7.58 1.18 15.14
C ALA A 313 8.76 0.26 14.82
N ALA A 314 9.17 -0.62 15.74
CA ALA A 314 10.25 -1.58 15.51
C ALA A 314 9.90 -2.56 14.39
N ALA A 315 8.67 -3.09 14.38
CA ALA A 315 8.20 -3.96 13.32
C ALA A 315 8.16 -3.24 11.95
N LEU A 316 7.63 -2.02 11.92
CA LEU A 316 7.59 -1.21 10.70
C LEU A 316 8.99 -0.83 10.20
N ALA A 317 9.94 -0.58 11.10
CA ALA A 317 11.32 -0.32 10.73
C ALA A 317 11.95 -1.54 10.05
N LEU A 318 11.70 -2.75 10.55
CA LEU A 318 12.15 -3.98 9.88
C LEU A 318 11.49 -4.16 8.51
N ILE A 319 10.19 -3.90 8.40
CA ILE A 319 9.45 -3.99 7.13
C ILE A 319 9.98 -2.97 6.11
N ALA A 320 10.18 -1.72 6.53
CA ALA A 320 10.76 -0.66 5.70
C ALA A 320 12.20 -0.98 5.29
N ALA A 321 12.99 -1.59 6.17
CA ALA A 321 14.34 -2.07 5.83
C ALA A 321 14.29 -3.18 4.77
N GLY A 322 13.40 -4.18 4.92
CA GLY A 322 13.19 -5.23 3.91
C GLY A 322 12.78 -4.65 2.55
N TYR A 323 11.89 -3.66 2.54
CA TYR A 323 11.52 -2.91 1.34
C TYR A 323 12.72 -2.20 0.70
N LEU A 324 13.44 -1.36 1.46
CA LEU A 324 14.57 -0.56 0.94
C LEU A 324 15.73 -1.42 0.43
N LEU A 325 15.96 -2.57 1.07
CA LEU A 325 17.07 -3.46 0.78
C LEU A 325 16.73 -4.56 -0.22
N THR A 326 15.52 -4.54 -0.81
CA THR A 326 15.12 -5.51 -1.83
C THR A 326 16.06 -5.44 -3.04
N GLY A 327 16.75 -6.54 -3.34
CA GLY A 327 17.74 -6.64 -4.41
C GLY A 327 19.08 -5.96 -4.12
N ALA A 328 19.35 -5.51 -2.88
CA ALA A 328 20.56 -4.75 -2.56
C ALA A 328 21.78 -5.62 -2.22
N PHE A 329 21.57 -6.85 -1.75
CA PHE A 329 22.64 -7.77 -1.35
C PHE A 329 22.19 -9.23 -1.50
N ARG A 330 23.14 -10.17 -1.54
CA ARG A 330 22.84 -11.62 -1.61
C ARG A 330 22.09 -12.10 -0.36
N GLY A 331 20.96 -12.76 -0.55
CA GLY A 331 20.12 -13.25 0.54
C GLY A 331 19.14 -12.20 1.08
N PHE A 332 18.95 -11.07 0.38
CA PHE A 332 17.93 -10.08 0.75
C PHE A 332 16.54 -10.72 0.87
N SER A 333 16.27 -11.79 0.11
CA SER A 333 14.97 -12.49 0.10
C SER A 333 14.63 -13.12 1.45
N LEU A 334 15.62 -13.46 2.29
CA LEU A 334 15.39 -13.91 3.67
C LEU A 334 14.86 -12.77 4.54
N LEU A 335 15.50 -11.60 4.47
CA LEU A 335 15.06 -10.40 5.19
C LEU A 335 13.68 -9.96 4.71
N LEU A 336 13.45 -9.96 3.40
CA LEU A 336 12.17 -9.62 2.80
C LEU A 336 11.07 -10.62 3.22
N GLY A 337 11.36 -11.92 3.20
CA GLY A 337 10.43 -12.96 3.65
C GLY A 337 10.05 -12.78 5.13
N LEU A 338 11.03 -12.53 6.00
CA LEU A 338 10.79 -12.23 7.41
C LEU A 338 9.94 -10.96 7.59
N ALA A 339 10.26 -9.89 6.85
CA ALA A 339 9.50 -8.65 6.86
C ALA A 339 8.04 -8.86 6.44
N VAL A 340 7.79 -9.63 5.37
CA VAL A 340 6.44 -9.95 4.90
C VAL A 340 5.68 -10.78 5.93
N LEU A 341 6.30 -11.81 6.51
CA LEU A 341 5.68 -12.63 7.57
C LEU A 341 5.31 -11.79 8.80
N LEU A 342 6.23 -10.93 9.25
CA LEU A 342 5.98 -10.02 10.36
C LEU A 342 4.82 -9.07 10.05
N CYS A 343 4.79 -8.53 8.82
CA CYS A 343 3.74 -7.66 8.35
C CYS A 343 2.37 -8.35 8.37
N LEU A 344 2.28 -9.56 7.79
CA LEU A 344 1.05 -10.37 7.75
C LEU A 344 0.55 -10.72 9.14
N TYR A 345 1.44 -11.14 10.04
CA TYR A 345 1.08 -11.36 11.44
C TYR A 345 0.52 -10.09 12.07
N GLY A 346 1.20 -8.95 11.89
CA GLY A 346 0.80 -7.66 12.44
C GLY A 346 -0.54 -7.13 11.90
N LEU A 347 -0.97 -7.56 10.71
CA LEU A 347 -2.31 -7.23 10.21
C LEU A 347 -3.41 -7.80 11.12
N PHE A 348 -3.22 -9.02 11.63
CA PHE A 348 -4.16 -9.65 12.56
C PHE A 348 -3.96 -9.15 13.98
N ASP A 349 -2.71 -9.19 14.45
CA ASP A 349 -2.33 -8.81 15.81
C ASP A 349 -1.23 -7.74 15.83
N PRO A 350 -1.61 -6.44 15.84
CA PRO A 350 -0.65 -5.34 15.93
C PRO A 350 0.12 -5.27 17.26
N THR A 351 -0.27 -6.03 18.30
CA THR A 351 0.40 -5.99 19.61
C THR A 351 1.45 -7.08 19.78
N TYR A 352 1.58 -7.99 18.81
CA TYR A 352 2.57 -9.07 18.83
C TYR A 352 2.51 -9.92 20.10
N GLY A 353 1.31 -10.39 20.45
CA GLY A 353 1.06 -11.29 21.58
C GLY A 353 1.10 -10.61 22.95
N SER A 354 1.21 -9.28 23.00
CA SER A 354 1.19 -8.55 24.27
C SER A 354 -0.22 -8.43 24.80
N ASN A 355 -0.58 -9.29 25.75
CA ASN A 355 -1.68 -9.00 26.66
C ASN A 355 -1.29 -7.76 27.47
N GLY A 356 -1.83 -6.59 27.09
CA GLY A 356 -1.76 -5.39 27.91
C GLY A 356 -2.25 -5.77 29.30
N GLY A 357 -1.36 -5.74 30.28
CA GLY A 357 -1.57 -6.28 31.61
C GLY A 357 -2.72 -5.58 32.32
N ARG A 358 -3.94 -6.08 32.11
CA ARG A 358 -5.12 -5.91 32.96
C ARG A 358 -5.01 -6.74 34.25
N ALA A 359 -3.81 -7.15 34.65
CA ALA A 359 -3.52 -8.08 35.73
C ALA A 359 -2.75 -7.45 36.91
N LYS A 360 -3.04 -6.18 37.26
CA LYS A 360 -2.43 -5.54 38.44
C LYS A 360 -3.39 -4.83 39.42
N SER A 361 -4.71 -4.94 39.28
CA SER A 361 -5.65 -4.27 40.20
C SER A 361 -6.58 -5.17 41.04
N GLU A 362 -6.55 -6.50 40.92
CA GLU A 362 -7.41 -7.39 41.72
C GLU A 362 -6.71 -8.10 42.90
N GLY A 363 -5.46 -7.78 43.19
CA GLY A 363 -4.65 -8.51 44.18
C GLY A 363 -4.29 -7.77 45.47
N ARG A 364 -5.06 -6.77 45.92
CA ARG A 364 -4.79 -6.10 47.21
C ARG A 364 -6.04 -5.51 47.87
N ARG A 365 -7.02 -6.36 48.16
CA ARG A 365 -7.95 -6.18 49.29
C ARG A 365 -8.29 -7.56 49.86
N VAL A 366 -7.53 -7.98 50.87
CA VAL A 366 -8.04 -8.76 52.01
C VAL A 366 -7.38 -8.16 53.24
#